data_AF-A0A1E3NPT5-F1
#
_entry.id   AF-A0A1E3NPT5-F1
#
_cell.length_a   1.000
_cell.length_b   1.000
_cell.length_c   1.000
_cell.angle_alpha   90.00
_cell.angle_beta   90.00
_cell.angle_gamma   90.00
#
_symmetry.space_group_name_H-M   'P 1'
#
loop_
_entity.id
_entity.type
_entity.pdbx_description
1 polymer ?
#
loop_
_entity_poly.entity_id
_entity_poly.type
_entity_poly.pdbx_seq_one_letter_code
_entity_poly.pdbx_strand_id
1 'polypeptide(L)'
;MEKPSAEDWMAGVDDDVHVSSLSIPGTHNSGACFRLSAPSVRCQGASIEEQLAHGVRYLDLRVSKDYMSRGERVDDLIIVHGKLPVRLSGTYKFKSVLEDVHCFLRKHPTETVLISLKFENTMLNWNGDSDEFAKVLFQRYIAHSRDRWYLSDKIPTLKYCRGKAVLLRRFPVLENGVYKRFGIPCTWNSSSPIYNDPHVCVQDYFEVKTPADLDKKSKLIKSMMAKAQDHHHHRRRQHPPHQPDSIGGSDSSAAAASSSLFSSSSESSSTLSSSPPCLTSPSCTSSAMVPSGSSSSSAAKNAKRRKDSTASAEPWAPKLFINFCSGASVFSKQFWPSNVEKMLRKHNLDKHYGKGCGIVVLDFAERDDWKLVDKLFRVNFT
;
A
#
# COMPACT_ATOMS: atom_id res chain seq x y z
N MET A 1 24.37 20.18 8.36
CA MET A 1 22.92 19.98 8.24
C MET A 1 22.46 19.22 9.46
N GLU A 2 21.38 19.68 10.09
CA GLU A 2 20.76 18.98 11.21
C GLU A 2 20.24 17.62 10.74
N LYS A 3 20.34 16.59 11.59
CA LYS A 3 19.86 15.25 11.22
C LYS A 3 18.33 15.32 11.08
N PRO A 4 17.75 14.79 9.99
CA PRO A 4 16.29 14.75 9.87
C PRO A 4 15.69 13.96 11.03
N SER A 5 14.59 14.49 11.59
CA SER A 5 13.76 13.79 12.57
C SER A 5 13.12 12.57 11.91
N ALA A 6 12.78 11.54 12.68
CA ALA A 6 12.09 10.36 12.15
C ALA A 6 10.65 10.70 11.70
N GLU A 7 10.01 11.69 12.33
CA GLU A 7 8.65 12.12 12.02
C GLU A 7 8.55 12.92 10.72
N ASP A 8 9.60 13.66 10.33
CA ASP A 8 9.61 14.56 9.17
C ASP A 8 10.77 14.29 8.23
N TRP A 9 11.23 13.04 8.12
CA TRP A 9 12.43 12.76 7.34
C TRP A 9 12.28 13.08 5.85
N MET A 10 11.07 12.96 5.26
CA MET A 10 10.88 13.31 3.85
C MET A 10 10.90 14.83 3.61
N ALA A 11 10.84 15.68 4.64
CA ALA A 11 10.98 17.14 4.50
C ALA A 11 12.31 17.57 3.86
N GLY A 12 13.38 16.80 4.09
CA GLY A 12 14.71 17.07 3.52
C GLY A 12 14.95 16.51 2.11
N VAL A 13 13.93 15.98 1.45
CA VAL A 13 14.02 15.40 0.09
C VAL A 13 13.34 16.34 -0.90
N ASP A 14 13.90 16.54 -2.09
CA ASP A 14 13.29 17.42 -3.10
C ASP A 14 11.96 16.90 -3.67
N ASP A 15 11.09 17.83 -4.05
CA ASP A 15 9.75 17.56 -4.57
C ASP A 15 9.73 16.76 -5.88
N ASP A 16 10.77 16.88 -6.72
CA ASP A 16 10.88 16.17 -7.99
C ASP A 16 11.38 14.74 -7.85
N VAL A 17 11.79 14.33 -6.64
CA VAL A 17 12.19 12.95 -6.36
C VAL A 17 10.98 12.03 -6.41
N HIS A 18 11.08 10.98 -7.23
CA HIS A 18 10.09 9.91 -7.26
C HIS A 18 10.13 9.13 -5.96
N VAL A 19 8.95 8.85 -5.37
CA VAL A 19 8.86 8.05 -4.13
C VAL A 19 9.52 6.68 -4.29
N SER A 20 9.47 6.12 -5.49
CA SER A 20 10.09 4.82 -5.80
C SER A 20 11.61 4.82 -5.69
N SER A 21 12.26 5.99 -5.76
CA SER A 21 13.72 6.12 -5.73
C SER A 21 14.29 6.32 -4.33
N LEU A 22 13.43 6.31 -3.31
CA LEU A 22 13.81 6.40 -1.90
C LEU A 22 13.99 5.02 -1.29
N SER A 23 14.85 4.97 -0.27
CA SER A 23 14.92 3.85 0.67
C SER A 23 13.85 4.07 1.74
N ILE A 24 12.75 3.32 1.67
CA ILE A 24 11.57 3.54 2.49
C ILE A 24 11.41 2.40 3.51
N PRO A 25 11.41 2.70 4.83
CA PRO A 25 11.01 1.72 5.82
C PRO A 25 9.52 1.40 5.73
N GLY A 26 9.22 0.11 5.70
CA GLY A 26 7.86 -0.42 5.71
C GLY A 26 7.63 -1.47 6.78
N THR A 27 6.37 -1.71 7.13
CA THR A 27 5.98 -2.75 8.08
C THR A 27 5.07 -3.79 7.43
N HIS A 28 5.36 -5.06 7.70
CA HIS A 28 4.55 -6.18 7.21
C HIS A 28 3.33 -6.35 8.10
N ASN A 29 2.16 -6.52 7.46
CA ASN A 29 0.86 -6.59 8.10
C ASN A 29 0.72 -5.59 9.27
N SER A 30 0.87 -4.30 8.98
CA SER A 30 1.19 -3.22 9.95
C SER A 30 0.23 -3.15 11.14
N GLY A 31 -1.06 -3.46 10.92
CA GLY A 31 -2.08 -3.45 11.98
C GLY A 31 -2.13 -4.72 12.84
N ALA A 32 -1.29 -5.73 12.57
CA ALA A 32 -1.18 -6.94 13.37
C ALA A 32 -0.26 -6.74 14.60
N CYS A 33 -0.61 -5.74 15.42
CA CYS A 33 0.22 -5.25 16.53
C CYS A 33 -0.28 -5.62 17.93
N PHE A 34 -1.46 -6.24 18.06
CA PHE A 34 -2.07 -6.48 19.37
C PHE A 34 -1.38 -7.61 20.13
N ARG A 35 -1.11 -7.37 21.42
CA ARG A 35 -0.46 -8.35 22.31
C ARG A 35 -1.34 -9.60 22.54
N LEU A 36 -2.66 -9.43 22.57
CA LEU A 36 -3.65 -10.49 22.74
C LEU A 36 -4.11 -11.04 21.37
N SER A 37 -3.15 -11.44 20.53
CA SER A 37 -3.37 -12.18 19.29
C SER A 37 -2.59 -13.51 19.33
N ALA A 38 -2.91 -14.44 18.44
CA ALA A 38 -2.07 -15.63 18.28
C ALA A 38 -0.63 -15.20 17.93
N PRO A 39 0.42 -15.79 18.57
CA PRO A 39 1.80 -15.40 18.27
C PRO A 39 2.22 -15.59 16.81
N SER A 40 1.58 -16.53 16.10
CA SER A 40 1.77 -16.78 14.66
C SER A 40 1.13 -15.71 13.75
N VAL A 41 0.26 -14.86 14.31
CA VAL A 41 -0.50 -13.80 13.62
C VAL A 41 0.10 -12.41 13.88
N ARG A 42 0.88 -12.26 14.96
CA ARG A 42 1.45 -10.97 15.35
C ARG A 42 2.69 -10.65 14.50
N CYS A 43 2.64 -9.54 13.79
CA CYS A 43 3.73 -9.07 12.92
C CYS A 43 4.44 -7.84 13.50
N GLN A 44 3.77 -7.05 14.35
CA GLN A 44 4.33 -5.85 14.96
C GLN A 44 4.09 -5.83 16.48
N GLY A 45 4.82 -5.00 17.20
CA GLY A 45 4.54 -4.65 18.59
C GLY A 45 4.08 -3.22 18.80
N ALA A 46 4.31 -2.35 17.82
CA ALA A 46 3.93 -0.95 17.83
C ALA A 46 2.62 -0.69 17.07
N SER A 47 1.84 0.29 17.53
CA SER A 47 0.66 0.83 16.86
C SER A 47 1.02 1.51 15.53
N ILE A 48 0.00 1.84 14.72
CA ILE A 48 0.22 2.58 13.46
C ILE A 48 0.81 3.96 13.73
N GLU A 49 0.33 4.66 14.77
CA GLU A 49 0.87 5.96 15.19
C GLU A 49 2.36 5.86 15.54
N GLU A 50 2.74 4.91 16.39
CA GLU A 50 4.15 4.69 16.75
C GLU A 50 5.01 4.32 15.54
N GLN A 51 4.51 3.48 14.62
CA GLN A 51 5.22 3.16 13.39
C GLN A 51 5.54 4.41 12.56
N LEU A 52 4.54 5.27 12.35
CA LEU A 52 4.70 6.50 11.58
C LEU A 52 5.65 7.49 12.29
N ALA A 53 5.52 7.65 13.61
CA ALA A 53 6.39 8.53 14.40
C ALA A 53 7.88 8.15 14.32
N HIS A 54 8.19 6.87 14.09
CA HIS A 54 9.56 6.38 14.01
C HIS A 54 10.09 6.22 12.57
N GLY A 55 9.41 6.80 11.58
CA GLY A 55 9.93 6.91 10.20
C GLY A 55 9.41 5.87 9.22
N VAL A 56 8.49 4.99 9.62
CA VAL A 56 7.79 4.10 8.69
C VAL A 56 6.92 4.93 7.73
N ARG A 57 7.03 4.67 6.43
CA ARG A 57 6.22 5.35 5.39
C ARG A 57 5.58 4.39 4.39
N TYR A 58 5.71 3.08 4.63
CA TYR A 58 5.00 2.05 3.89
C TYR A 58 4.26 1.12 4.85
N LEU A 59 2.95 0.98 4.66
CA LEU A 59 2.10 0.12 5.48
C LEU A 59 1.50 -1.00 4.62
N ASP A 60 1.81 -2.26 4.93
CA ASP A 60 1.10 -3.41 4.38
C ASP A 60 -0.17 -3.65 5.19
N LEU A 61 -1.31 -3.25 4.66
CA LEU A 61 -2.62 -3.39 5.31
C LEU A 61 -3.42 -4.49 4.62
N ARG A 62 -3.82 -5.48 5.42
CA ARG A 62 -4.62 -6.62 4.98
C ARG A 62 -6.01 -6.52 5.58
N VAL A 63 -7.02 -6.49 4.71
CA VAL A 63 -8.41 -6.22 5.12
C VAL A 63 -9.37 -7.30 4.67
N SER A 64 -10.46 -7.48 5.41
CA SER A 64 -11.61 -8.26 4.97
C SER A 64 -12.92 -7.55 5.32
N LYS A 65 -14.03 -8.02 4.76
CA LYS A 65 -15.37 -7.73 5.30
C LYS A 65 -15.42 -8.05 6.79
N ASP A 66 -16.20 -7.32 7.55
CA ASP A 66 -16.43 -7.59 8.96
C ASP A 66 -17.39 -8.77 9.12
N TYR A 67 -16.81 -9.97 9.13
CA TYR A 67 -17.54 -11.22 9.36
C TYR A 67 -17.81 -11.49 10.86
N MET A 68 -17.32 -10.64 11.77
CA MET A 68 -17.50 -10.79 13.21
C MET A 68 -18.70 -9.98 13.73
N SER A 69 -19.14 -8.97 12.98
CA SER A 69 -20.34 -8.18 13.30
C SER A 69 -21.63 -8.87 12.83
N ARG A 70 -22.54 -9.20 13.76
CA ARG A 70 -23.87 -9.80 13.48
C ARG A 70 -24.93 -8.79 12.99
N GLY A 71 -24.69 -8.02 11.92
CA GLY A 71 -25.68 -7.05 11.37
C GLY A 71 -25.20 -6.28 10.13
N GLU A 72 -25.90 -5.22 9.69
CA GLU A 72 -25.67 -4.40 8.46
C GLU A 72 -24.25 -3.80 8.25
N ARG A 73 -23.33 -4.03 9.19
CA ARG A 73 -21.93 -3.60 9.13
C ARG A 73 -21.01 -4.59 8.43
N VAL A 74 -21.55 -5.58 7.71
CA VAL A 74 -20.77 -6.62 7.01
C VAL A 74 -19.76 -6.01 6.04
N ASP A 75 -20.11 -4.90 5.39
CA ASP A 75 -19.23 -4.24 4.42
C ASP A 75 -18.19 -3.30 5.05
N ASP A 76 -18.18 -3.15 6.38
CA ASP A 76 -17.04 -2.49 7.02
C ASP A 76 -15.79 -3.35 6.89
N LEU A 77 -14.67 -2.69 6.62
CA LEU A 77 -13.36 -3.32 6.54
C LEU A 77 -12.71 -3.42 7.93
N ILE A 78 -12.21 -4.62 8.22
CA ILE A 78 -11.43 -4.93 9.41
C ILE A 78 -10.03 -5.38 9.03
N ILE A 79 -9.05 -5.10 9.88
CA ILE A 79 -7.68 -5.58 9.73
C ILE A 79 -7.62 -7.06 10.11
N VAL A 80 -6.96 -7.85 9.25
CA VAL A 80 -6.83 -9.31 9.40
C VAL A 80 -5.42 -9.80 9.11
N HIS A 81 -5.11 -11.03 9.51
CA HIS A 81 -3.92 -11.77 9.11
C HIS A 81 -4.37 -13.08 8.45
N GLY A 82 -4.47 -13.08 7.13
CA GLY A 82 -5.10 -14.18 6.40
C GLY A 82 -6.58 -14.28 6.79
N LYS A 83 -7.01 -15.45 7.28
CA LYS A 83 -8.41 -15.68 7.70
C LYS A 83 -8.71 -15.31 9.16
N LEU A 84 -7.70 -14.84 9.90
CA LEU A 84 -7.82 -14.57 11.34
C LEU A 84 -7.86 -13.07 11.63
N PRO A 85 -8.66 -12.62 12.61
CA PRO A 85 -8.61 -11.24 13.05
C PRO A 85 -7.30 -10.99 13.80
N VAL A 86 -6.77 -9.77 13.70
CA VAL A 86 -5.52 -9.40 14.41
C VAL A 86 -5.71 -9.14 15.90
N ARG A 87 -6.95 -9.12 16.38
CA ARG A 87 -7.32 -8.84 17.77
C ARG A 87 -8.41 -9.81 18.22
N LEU A 88 -8.21 -10.45 19.38
CA LEU A 88 -9.18 -11.39 19.94
C LEU A 88 -10.36 -10.69 20.63
N SER A 89 -10.13 -9.54 21.25
CA SER A 89 -11.13 -8.76 22.01
C SER A 89 -11.95 -7.79 21.15
N GLY A 90 -12.38 -8.24 19.97
CA GLY A 90 -13.15 -7.46 19.00
C GLY A 90 -12.38 -7.09 17.73
N THR A 91 -13.05 -6.36 16.82
CA THR A 91 -12.49 -6.05 15.51
C THR A 91 -11.62 -4.80 15.53
N TYR A 92 -10.46 -4.86 14.88
CA TYR A 92 -9.69 -3.67 14.57
C TYR A 92 -10.16 -3.11 13.23
N LYS A 93 -10.85 -1.97 13.26
CA LYS A 93 -11.46 -1.38 12.06
C LYS A 93 -10.39 -0.72 11.19
N PHE A 94 -10.51 -0.88 9.88
CA PHE A 94 -9.67 -0.15 8.90
C PHE A 94 -9.82 1.36 9.03
N LYS A 95 -11.02 1.84 9.41
CA LYS A 95 -11.28 3.26 9.68
C LYS A 95 -10.31 3.84 10.72
N SER A 96 -10.06 3.13 11.82
CA SER A 96 -9.14 3.58 12.87
C SER A 96 -7.71 3.71 12.36
N VAL A 97 -7.25 2.77 11.52
CA VAL A 97 -5.93 2.87 10.87
C VAL A 97 -5.84 4.11 9.97
N LEU A 98 -6.90 4.40 9.21
CA LEU A 98 -6.92 5.61 8.36
C LEU A 98 -6.96 6.90 9.18
N GLU A 99 -7.64 6.91 10.32
CA GLU A 99 -7.63 8.04 11.26
C GLU A 99 -6.21 8.32 11.76
N ASP A 100 -5.45 7.30 12.14
CA ASP A 100 -4.04 7.43 12.55
C ASP A 100 -3.18 8.02 11.41
N VAL A 101 -3.31 7.49 10.18
CA VAL A 101 -2.59 7.98 9.00
C VAL A 101 -2.96 9.44 8.68
N HIS A 102 -4.25 9.79 8.71
CA HIS A 102 -4.72 11.15 8.45
C HIS A 102 -4.38 12.13 9.57
N CYS A 103 -4.20 11.66 10.81
CA CYS A 103 -3.69 12.46 11.91
C CYS A 103 -2.21 12.78 11.67
N PHE A 104 -1.42 11.75 11.38
CA PHE A 104 0.01 11.89 11.08
C PHE A 104 0.28 12.84 9.91
N LEU A 105 -0.34 12.60 8.74
CA LEU A 105 -0.13 13.44 7.54
C LEU A 105 -0.57 14.90 7.72
N ARG A 106 -1.46 15.18 8.68
CA ARG A 106 -1.87 16.55 9.01
C ARG A 106 -0.86 17.26 9.91
N LYS A 107 -0.24 16.52 10.83
CA LYS A 107 0.85 17.03 11.69
C LYS A 107 2.16 17.18 10.90
N HIS A 108 2.40 16.31 9.92
CA HIS A 108 3.62 16.20 9.14
C HIS A 108 3.32 16.32 7.63
N PRO A 109 2.93 17.52 7.12
CA PRO A 109 2.44 17.69 5.75
C PRO A 109 3.52 17.48 4.68
N THR A 110 4.80 17.47 5.06
CA THR A 110 5.91 17.13 4.17
C THR A 110 6.00 15.64 3.87
N GLU A 111 5.32 14.79 4.64
CA GLU A 111 5.41 13.34 4.52
C GLU A 111 4.36 12.78 3.56
N THR A 112 4.58 11.55 3.11
CA THR A 112 3.57 10.74 2.41
C THR A 112 3.57 9.32 2.98
N VAL A 113 2.41 8.66 3.02
CA VAL A 113 2.30 7.27 3.46
C VAL A 113 1.85 6.38 2.30
N LEU A 114 2.66 5.40 1.93
CA LEU A 114 2.33 4.38 0.93
C LEU A 114 1.50 3.28 1.61
N ILE A 115 0.24 3.15 1.23
CA ILE A 115 -0.65 2.12 1.74
C ILE A 115 -0.75 0.99 0.73
N SER A 116 -0.07 -0.12 1.02
CA SER A 116 -0.26 -1.40 0.34
C SER A 116 -1.50 -2.08 0.87
N LEU A 117 -2.61 -1.93 0.14
CA LEU A 117 -3.88 -2.49 0.55
C LEU A 117 -4.16 -3.79 -0.19
N LYS A 118 -4.23 -4.88 0.57
CA LYS A 118 -4.63 -6.21 0.10
C LYS A 118 -5.94 -6.60 0.75
N PHE A 119 -6.90 -7.10 -0.03
CA PHE A 119 -8.00 -7.82 0.57
C PHE A 119 -7.62 -9.29 0.81
N GLU A 120 -8.13 -9.85 1.90
CA GLU A 120 -8.12 -11.27 2.20
C GLU A 120 -9.54 -11.81 2.04
N ASN A 121 -9.67 -12.94 1.34
CA ASN A 121 -10.92 -13.69 1.32
C ASN A 121 -11.01 -14.49 2.61
N THR A 122 -11.99 -14.14 3.45
CA THR A 122 -12.23 -14.80 4.74
C THR A 122 -13.45 -15.71 4.65
N MET A 123 -14.43 -15.57 5.55
CA MET A 123 -15.71 -16.27 5.45
C MET A 123 -16.66 -15.60 4.45
N LEU A 124 -16.39 -14.34 4.09
CA LEU A 124 -17.18 -13.55 3.17
C LEU A 124 -16.33 -13.20 1.95
N ASN A 125 -16.82 -13.57 0.78
CA ASN A 125 -16.13 -13.33 -0.48
C ASN A 125 -16.55 -12.00 -1.10
N TRP A 126 -15.64 -11.44 -1.90
CA TRP A 126 -15.90 -10.28 -2.75
C TRP A 126 -16.40 -10.71 -4.13
N ASN A 127 -17.39 -9.99 -4.67
CA ASN A 127 -17.84 -10.17 -6.04
C ASN A 127 -16.91 -9.44 -7.02
N GLY A 128 -16.01 -10.20 -7.63
CA GLY A 128 -15.04 -9.72 -8.62
C GLY A 128 -15.67 -9.22 -9.92
N ASP A 129 -16.85 -9.70 -10.29
CA ASP A 129 -17.53 -9.29 -11.54
C ASP A 129 -18.13 -7.88 -11.46
N SER A 130 -18.06 -7.25 -10.29
CA SER A 130 -18.66 -5.96 -10.03
C SER A 130 -17.71 -4.95 -9.39
N ASP A 131 -16.41 -5.25 -9.25
CA ASP A 131 -15.45 -4.43 -8.50
C ASP A 131 -15.93 -4.12 -7.06
N GLU A 132 -16.64 -5.05 -6.40
CA GLU A 132 -17.31 -4.80 -5.13
C GLU A 132 -16.37 -4.21 -4.06
N PHE A 133 -15.17 -4.79 -3.92
CA PHE A 133 -14.18 -4.28 -2.96
C PHE A 133 -13.76 -2.84 -3.26
N ALA A 134 -13.48 -2.53 -4.52
CA ALA A 134 -13.07 -1.19 -4.92
C ALA A 134 -14.20 -0.17 -4.68
N LYS A 135 -15.45 -0.56 -4.95
CA LYS A 135 -16.65 0.24 -4.64
C LYS A 135 -16.77 0.55 -3.16
N VAL A 136 -16.72 -0.48 -2.31
CA VAL A 136 -16.80 -0.33 -0.85
C VAL A 136 -15.65 0.53 -0.33
N LEU A 137 -14.43 0.24 -0.76
CA LEU A 137 -13.25 1.02 -0.39
C LEU A 137 -13.43 2.50 -0.74
N PHE A 138 -13.83 2.79 -1.98
CA PHE A 138 -14.00 4.16 -2.43
C PHE A 138 -15.11 4.89 -1.66
N GLN A 139 -16.31 4.32 -1.66
CA GLN A 139 -17.50 4.97 -1.10
C GLN A 139 -17.39 5.17 0.42
N ARG A 140 -16.89 4.18 1.16
CA ARG A 140 -16.87 4.24 2.63
C ARG A 140 -15.63 4.91 3.22
N TYR A 141 -14.48 4.86 2.54
CA TYR A 141 -13.21 5.24 3.15
C TYR A 141 -12.46 6.37 2.44
N ILE A 142 -12.78 6.65 1.17
CA ILE A 142 -11.98 7.58 0.36
C ILE A 142 -12.81 8.77 -0.15
N ALA A 143 -14.08 8.58 -0.50
CA ALA A 143 -14.90 9.61 -1.15
C ALA A 143 -14.96 10.93 -0.36
N HIS A 144 -15.10 10.85 0.97
CA HIS A 144 -15.19 12.01 1.86
C HIS A 144 -13.85 12.70 2.16
N SER A 145 -12.73 12.09 1.81
CA SER A 145 -11.38 12.61 2.07
C SER A 145 -10.47 12.47 0.85
N ARG A 146 -11.04 12.55 -0.36
CA ARG A 146 -10.37 12.25 -1.63
C ARG A 146 -9.10 13.08 -1.86
N ASP A 147 -9.09 14.32 -1.38
CA ASP A 147 -7.95 15.25 -1.41
C ASP A 147 -6.73 14.72 -0.64
N ARG A 148 -6.96 13.87 0.37
CA ARG A 148 -5.92 13.23 1.20
C ARG A 148 -5.35 11.97 0.57
N TRP A 149 -5.76 11.63 -0.65
CA TRP A 149 -5.30 10.44 -1.36
C TRP A 149 -4.66 10.79 -2.69
N TYR A 150 -3.56 10.11 -3.00
CA TYR A 150 -3.07 9.96 -4.35
C TYR A 150 -3.60 8.64 -4.92
N LEU A 151 -4.51 8.74 -5.91
CA LEU A 151 -5.26 7.63 -6.47
C LEU A 151 -4.90 7.30 -7.93
N SER A 152 -3.91 7.98 -8.53
CA SER A 152 -3.47 7.65 -9.89
C SER A 152 -2.76 6.29 -9.92
N ASP A 153 -2.83 5.66 -11.08
CA ASP A 153 -2.11 4.45 -11.46
C ASP A 153 -0.61 4.64 -11.77
N LYS A 154 -0.08 5.86 -11.66
CA LYS A 154 1.32 6.22 -11.93
C LYS A 154 2.09 6.39 -10.64
N ILE A 155 3.38 6.06 -10.63
CA ILE A 155 4.27 6.29 -9.48
C ILE A 155 4.56 7.80 -9.35
N PRO A 156 4.21 8.46 -8.22
CA PRO A 156 4.34 9.91 -8.06
C PRO A 156 5.77 10.36 -7.70
N THR A 157 6.04 11.64 -7.93
CA THR A 157 7.05 12.40 -7.20
C THR A 157 6.50 12.91 -5.87
N LEU A 158 7.38 13.29 -4.95
CA LEU A 158 6.97 13.85 -3.65
C LEU A 158 6.03 15.05 -3.83
N LYS A 159 6.27 15.93 -4.81
CA LYS A 159 5.40 17.05 -5.19
C LYS A 159 3.91 16.70 -5.21
N TYR A 160 3.57 15.52 -5.72
CA TYR A 160 2.17 15.12 -5.92
C TYR A 160 1.56 14.39 -4.72
N CYS A 161 2.38 13.81 -3.84
CA CYS A 161 1.93 12.92 -2.77
C CYS A 161 2.21 13.40 -1.33
N ARG A 162 2.96 14.49 -1.12
CA ARG A 162 3.06 15.12 0.20
C ARG A 162 1.69 15.43 0.78
N GLY A 163 1.53 15.17 2.08
CA GLY A 163 0.27 15.27 2.81
C GLY A 163 -0.78 14.23 2.44
N LYS A 164 -0.45 13.23 1.61
CA LYS A 164 -1.41 12.24 1.09
C LYS A 164 -0.99 10.80 1.35
N ALA A 165 -2.01 9.95 1.48
CA ALA A 165 -1.88 8.51 1.39
C ALA A 165 -1.82 8.08 -0.09
N VAL A 166 -0.81 7.32 -0.47
CA VAL A 166 -0.64 6.75 -1.82
C VAL A 166 -1.21 5.33 -1.81
N LEU A 167 -2.23 5.06 -2.62
CA LEU A 167 -2.82 3.72 -2.72
C LEU A 167 -1.98 2.82 -3.62
N LEU A 168 -1.36 1.79 -3.04
CA LEU A 168 -0.80 0.65 -3.76
C LEU A 168 -1.81 -0.49 -3.72
N ARG A 169 -2.41 -0.79 -4.87
CA ARG A 169 -3.54 -1.69 -5.01
C ARG A 169 -3.06 -3.14 -5.17
N ARG A 170 -3.26 -3.97 -4.14
CA ARG A 170 -3.03 -5.43 -4.16
C ARG A 170 -4.34 -6.22 -4.30
N PHE A 171 -5.28 -5.70 -5.08
CA PHE A 171 -6.55 -6.34 -5.40
C PHE A 171 -6.92 -6.13 -6.87
N PRO A 172 -7.55 -7.10 -7.54
CA PRO A 172 -7.97 -6.97 -8.93
C PRO A 172 -9.08 -5.92 -9.08
N VAL A 173 -9.15 -5.34 -10.27
CA VAL A 173 -10.27 -4.52 -10.76
C VAL A 173 -10.58 -4.93 -12.19
N LEU A 174 -11.80 -4.69 -12.66
CA LEU A 174 -12.20 -4.94 -14.03
C LEU A 174 -11.38 -4.05 -15.00
N GLU A 175 -10.81 -4.66 -16.05
CA GLU A 175 -9.96 -3.95 -17.03
C GLU A 175 -10.69 -2.78 -17.70
N ASN A 176 -11.98 -2.97 -18.00
CA ASN A 176 -12.86 -1.97 -18.58
C ASN A 176 -13.77 -1.28 -17.54
N GLY A 177 -13.51 -1.50 -16.25
CA GLY A 177 -14.28 -0.94 -15.14
C GLY A 177 -13.90 0.50 -14.81
N VAL A 178 -14.77 1.17 -14.04
CA VAL A 178 -14.54 2.54 -13.55
C VAL A 178 -13.33 2.65 -12.61
N TYR A 179 -12.93 1.55 -11.97
CA TYR A 179 -11.78 1.48 -11.07
C TYR A 179 -10.47 1.06 -11.74
N LYS A 180 -10.41 0.95 -13.08
CA LYS A 180 -9.20 0.48 -13.78
C LYS A 180 -7.92 1.26 -13.46
N ARG A 181 -8.07 2.56 -13.14
CA ARG A 181 -6.96 3.47 -12.76
C ARG A 181 -6.92 3.81 -11.25
N PHE A 182 -7.57 3.00 -10.42
CA PHE A 182 -7.69 3.25 -8.98
C PHE A 182 -6.46 2.74 -8.22
N GLY A 183 -5.54 3.67 -7.92
CA GLY A 183 -4.28 3.39 -7.26
C GLY A 183 -3.25 2.71 -8.16
N ILE A 184 -2.01 2.66 -7.69
CA ILE A 184 -0.88 2.05 -8.40
C ILE A 184 -1.08 0.52 -8.37
N PRO A 185 -1.17 -0.17 -9.52
CA PRO A 185 -1.35 -1.61 -9.56
C PRO A 185 -0.13 -2.30 -8.95
N CYS A 186 -0.34 -3.11 -7.92
CA CYS A 186 0.71 -3.87 -7.23
C CYS A 186 0.21 -5.30 -6.95
N THR A 187 -0.38 -5.96 -7.93
CA THR A 187 -0.82 -7.36 -7.81
C THR A 187 0.26 -8.28 -8.35
N TRP A 188 0.78 -9.19 -7.53
CA TRP A 188 1.76 -10.19 -7.95
C TRP A 188 1.31 -11.61 -7.62
N ASN A 189 1.84 -12.57 -8.38
CA ASN A 189 1.77 -13.97 -8.01
C ASN A 189 2.89 -14.29 -7.01
N SER A 190 2.54 -14.79 -5.83
CA SER A 190 3.49 -15.18 -4.80
C SER A 190 4.05 -16.60 -4.96
N SER A 191 3.72 -17.32 -6.05
CA SER A 191 4.34 -18.63 -6.35
C SER A 191 5.82 -18.54 -6.70
N SER A 192 6.31 -17.37 -7.13
CA SER A 192 7.73 -17.12 -7.39
C SER A 192 8.34 -16.33 -6.24
N PRO A 193 9.59 -16.61 -5.82
CA PRO A 193 10.28 -15.82 -4.80
C PRO A 193 10.46 -14.35 -5.21
N ILE A 194 10.51 -14.08 -6.53
CA ILE A 194 10.63 -12.73 -7.09
C ILE A 194 9.57 -12.56 -8.19
N TYR A 195 8.77 -11.51 -8.06
CA TYR A 195 7.91 -10.97 -9.12
C TYR A 195 8.59 -9.74 -9.73
N ASN A 196 8.53 -9.58 -11.05
CA ASN A 196 9.19 -8.47 -11.73
C ASN A 196 8.44 -8.12 -13.01
N ASP A 197 7.73 -6.99 -13.00
CA ASP A 197 7.15 -6.37 -14.18
C ASP A 197 7.80 -4.99 -14.40
N PRO A 198 7.42 -4.22 -15.44
CA PRO A 198 8.05 -2.93 -15.70
C PRO A 198 7.85 -1.86 -14.61
N HIS A 199 6.80 -1.95 -13.79
CA HIS A 199 6.43 -0.96 -12.78
C HIS A 199 6.75 -1.39 -11.35
N VAL A 200 6.75 -2.70 -11.06
CA VAL A 200 7.00 -3.22 -9.72
C VAL A 200 7.86 -4.50 -9.75
N CYS A 201 8.81 -4.57 -8.82
CA CYS A 201 9.63 -5.74 -8.55
C CYS A 201 9.51 -6.09 -7.08
N VAL A 202 9.05 -7.30 -6.76
CA VAL A 202 8.72 -7.72 -5.40
C VAL A 202 9.49 -8.98 -5.03
N GLN A 203 10.09 -8.99 -3.85
CA GLN A 203 10.59 -10.21 -3.20
C GLN A 203 9.67 -10.50 -2.03
N ASP A 204 8.96 -11.64 -2.11
CA ASP A 204 7.96 -12.06 -1.12
C ASP A 204 8.09 -13.57 -0.84
N TYR A 205 9.31 -14.04 -0.61
CA TYR A 205 9.57 -15.41 -0.15
C TYR A 205 9.23 -15.53 1.35
N PHE A 206 7.95 -15.75 1.66
CA PHE A 206 7.45 -15.73 3.05
C PHE A 206 7.44 -17.10 3.74
N GLU A 207 7.55 -18.20 2.99
CA GLU A 207 7.55 -19.56 3.56
C GLU A 207 8.93 -19.94 4.10
N VAL A 208 9.18 -19.64 5.39
CA VAL A 208 10.43 -19.99 6.06
C VAL A 208 10.16 -21.14 7.03
N LYS A 209 10.63 -22.35 6.70
CA LYS A 209 10.35 -23.57 7.48
C LYS A 209 11.62 -24.22 8.04
N THR A 210 12.78 -23.87 7.50
CA THR A 210 14.09 -24.44 7.83
C THR A 210 15.17 -23.36 7.90
N PRO A 211 16.35 -23.63 8.49
CA PRO A 211 17.50 -22.72 8.43
C PRO A 211 17.96 -22.44 6.98
N ALA A 212 17.89 -23.43 6.09
CA ALA A 212 18.23 -23.23 4.68
C ALA A 212 17.28 -22.25 3.98
N ASP A 213 16.00 -22.23 4.35
CA ASP A 213 15.04 -21.23 3.88
C ASP A 213 15.41 -19.83 4.35
N LEU A 214 15.91 -19.70 5.58
CA LEU A 214 16.37 -18.44 6.14
C LEU A 214 17.59 -17.90 5.37
N ASP A 215 18.56 -18.77 5.06
CA ASP A 215 19.73 -18.40 4.24
C ASP A 215 19.30 -17.94 2.84
N LYS A 216 18.38 -18.69 2.22
CA LYS A 216 17.81 -18.34 0.93
C LYS A 216 17.08 -17.00 0.99
N LYS A 217 16.24 -16.79 2.01
CA LYS A 217 15.54 -15.52 2.25
C LYS A 217 16.51 -14.36 2.38
N SER A 218 17.55 -14.52 3.19
CA SER A 218 18.60 -13.51 3.38
C SER A 218 19.30 -13.15 2.06
N LYS A 219 19.67 -14.13 1.24
CA LYS A 219 20.28 -13.90 -0.09
C LYS A 219 19.32 -13.13 -1.02
N LEU A 220 18.04 -13.51 -1.03
CA LEU A 220 17.02 -12.84 -1.84
C LEU A 220 16.80 -11.38 -1.40
N ILE A 221 16.76 -11.13 -0.08
CA ILE A 221 16.65 -9.76 0.47
C ILE A 221 17.82 -8.89 -0.03
N LYS A 222 19.05 -9.38 0.12
CA LYS A 222 20.27 -8.65 -0.27
C LYS A 222 20.32 -8.41 -1.78
N SER A 223 19.97 -9.42 -2.57
CA SER A 223 19.91 -9.30 -4.03
C SER A 223 18.86 -8.28 -4.48
N MET A 224 17.71 -8.22 -3.82
CA MET A 224 16.67 -7.22 -4.14
C MET A 224 17.12 -5.79 -3.82
N MET A 225 17.83 -5.58 -2.70
CA MET A 225 18.39 -4.26 -2.36
C MET A 225 19.38 -3.79 -3.44
N ALA A 226 20.34 -4.66 -3.80
CA ALA A 226 21.31 -4.36 -4.85
C ALA A 226 20.63 -4.04 -6.19
N LYS A 227 19.64 -4.86 -6.58
CA LYS A 227 18.86 -4.65 -7.82
C LYS A 227 18.13 -3.30 -7.83
N ALA A 228 17.55 -2.88 -6.71
CA ALA A 228 16.89 -1.59 -6.59
C ALA A 228 17.89 -0.43 -6.73
N GLN A 229 19.02 -0.52 -6.02
CA GLN A 229 20.08 0.50 -6.07
C GLN A 229 20.63 0.64 -7.49
N ASP A 230 20.90 -0.48 -8.17
CA ASP A 230 21.37 -0.48 -9.55
C ASP A 230 20.35 0.20 -10.47
N HIS A 231 19.07 -0.16 -10.40
CA HIS A 231 18.01 0.48 -11.20
C HIS A 231 17.99 2.00 -11.00
N HIS A 232 18.02 2.46 -9.76
CA HIS A 232 17.94 3.88 -9.46
C HIS A 232 19.23 4.65 -9.76
N HIS A 233 20.41 4.02 -9.64
CA HIS A 233 21.67 4.61 -10.08
C HIS A 233 21.71 4.81 -11.60
N HIS A 234 21.32 3.79 -12.39
CA HIS A 234 21.26 3.91 -13.85
C HIS A 234 20.30 5.01 -14.28
N ARG A 235 19.12 5.09 -13.65
CA ARG A 235 18.14 6.14 -13.93
C ARG A 235 18.67 7.55 -13.65
N ARG A 236 19.34 7.77 -12.51
CA ARG A 236 19.92 9.08 -12.16
C ARG A 236 21.00 9.55 -13.14
N ARG A 237 21.77 8.63 -13.71
CA ARG A 237 22.81 8.96 -14.70
C ARG A 237 22.23 9.37 -16.05
N GLN A 238 21.12 8.72 -16.45
CA GLN A 238 20.43 8.99 -17.72
C GLN A 238 19.58 10.28 -17.66
N HIS A 239 19.01 10.57 -16.49
CA HIS A 239 18.15 11.73 -16.26
C HIS A 239 18.51 12.40 -14.92
N PRO A 240 19.56 13.25 -14.90
CA PRO A 240 19.85 14.04 -13.72
C PRO A 240 18.66 14.96 -13.38
N PRO A 241 18.38 15.22 -12.10
CA PRO A 241 17.40 16.23 -11.72
C PRO A 241 17.78 17.57 -12.34
N HIS A 242 16.80 18.34 -12.83
CA HIS A 242 17.02 19.70 -13.32
C HIS A 242 17.73 20.50 -12.22
N GLN A 243 18.95 20.99 -12.50
CA GLN A 243 19.54 22.02 -11.67
C GLN A 243 18.67 23.28 -11.83
N PRO A 244 18.33 23.99 -10.73
CA PRO A 244 17.74 25.31 -10.88
C PRO A 244 18.77 26.16 -11.64
N ASP A 245 18.34 26.75 -12.75
CA ASP A 245 19.17 27.63 -13.55
C ASP A 245 19.81 28.66 -12.63
N SER A 246 21.14 28.69 -12.61
CA SER A 246 21.88 29.79 -12.04
C SER A 246 21.43 31.05 -12.77
N ILE A 247 20.68 31.90 -12.09
CA ILE A 247 20.26 33.22 -12.59
C ILE A 247 21.54 34.01 -12.86
N GLY A 248 21.98 33.96 -14.11
CA GLY A 248 23.02 34.78 -14.68
C GLY A 248 22.40 35.61 -15.79
N GLY A 249 22.21 36.89 -15.51
CA GLY A 249 22.33 37.98 -16.47
C GLY A 249 21.42 37.99 -17.70
N SER A 250 20.49 38.96 -17.69
CA SER A 250 19.97 39.70 -18.84
C SER A 250 19.38 38.90 -20.00
N ASP A 251 18.06 38.94 -20.14
CA ASP A 251 17.52 39.73 -21.24
C ASP A 251 16.09 40.19 -21.00
N SER A 252 15.91 41.47 -21.31
CA SER A 252 14.67 42.24 -21.32
C SER A 252 13.85 41.99 -22.59
N SER A 253 12.55 42.25 -22.49
CA SER A 253 11.48 42.17 -23.51
C SER A 253 10.86 40.77 -23.64
N ALA A 254 9.54 40.56 -23.62
CA ALA A 254 8.43 41.45 -23.91
C ALA A 254 7.22 41.14 -23.00
N ALA A 255 6.59 42.21 -22.51
CA ALA A 255 5.22 42.19 -22.03
C ALA A 255 4.30 42.57 -23.19
N ALA A 256 3.22 41.82 -23.40
CA ALA A 256 1.85 42.30 -23.66
C ALA A 256 0.95 41.22 -24.29
N ALA A 257 -0.35 41.34 -23.98
CA ALA A 257 -1.53 40.66 -24.54
C ALA A 257 -1.80 39.24 -24.02
N SER A 258 -2.96 38.87 -23.45
CA SER A 258 -4.28 39.50 -23.44
C SER A 258 -5.06 39.11 -22.18
N SER A 259 -5.74 40.09 -21.63
CA SER A 259 -6.89 40.00 -20.71
C SER A 259 -8.19 39.73 -21.49
N SER A 260 -9.26 39.37 -20.76
CA SER A 260 -10.64 39.02 -21.18
C SER A 260 -10.79 37.57 -21.68
N LEU A 261 -11.58 36.71 -21.05
CA LEU A 261 -13.04 36.83 -20.92
C LEU A 261 -13.56 36.41 -19.53
N PHE A 262 -14.26 37.33 -18.89
CA PHE A 262 -15.30 37.04 -17.90
C PHE A 262 -16.59 36.75 -18.68
N SER A 263 -17.31 35.69 -18.35
CA SER A 263 -18.78 35.77 -18.36
C SER A 263 -19.34 34.85 -17.29
N SER A 264 -19.87 35.51 -16.27
CA SER A 264 -20.73 35.01 -15.22
C SER A 264 -22.06 34.52 -15.80
N SER A 265 -22.61 33.44 -15.23
CA SER A 265 -24.05 33.25 -15.14
C SER A 265 -24.34 32.58 -13.81
N SER A 266 -24.79 33.41 -12.88
CA SER A 266 -25.45 33.05 -11.64
C SER A 266 -26.94 32.91 -11.91
N GLU A 267 -27.55 31.80 -11.50
CA GLU A 267 -28.97 31.80 -11.13
C GLU A 267 -29.18 30.96 -9.87
N SER A 268 -30.21 31.38 -9.16
CA SER A 268 -30.44 31.32 -7.74
C SER A 268 -31.30 30.15 -7.27
N SER A 269 -31.20 29.91 -5.97
CA SER A 269 -31.94 28.96 -5.12
C SER A 269 -33.46 29.08 -5.17
N SER A 270 -34.16 27.95 -5.00
CA SER A 270 -35.43 27.89 -4.27
C SER A 270 -35.68 26.49 -3.69
N THR A 271 -35.90 26.44 -2.38
CA THR A 271 -36.36 25.32 -1.55
C THR A 271 -37.88 25.20 -1.57
N LEU A 272 -38.44 23.97 -1.48
CA LEU A 272 -39.73 23.55 -0.88
C LEU A 272 -39.91 22.03 -1.19
N SER A 273 -39.77 21.10 -0.23
CA SER A 273 -40.80 20.59 0.70
C SER A 273 -42.07 20.02 0.05
N SER A 274 -42.18 18.68 -0.02
CA SER A 274 -43.41 17.90 0.30
C SER A 274 -43.27 16.40 -0.05
N SER A 275 -43.35 15.52 0.96
CA SER A 275 -43.92 14.15 0.87
C SER A 275 -45.46 14.24 1.04
N PRO A 276 -46.32 13.17 1.06
CA PRO A 276 -46.18 11.69 0.91
C PRO A 276 -47.28 11.14 -0.10
N PRO A 277 -47.83 9.88 -0.13
CA PRO A 277 -47.78 8.75 0.81
C PRO A 277 -47.58 7.31 0.29
N CYS A 278 -47.28 6.48 1.30
CA CYS A 278 -47.45 5.04 1.48
C CYS A 278 -48.68 4.42 0.79
N LEU A 279 -48.59 3.16 0.35
CA LEU A 279 -49.63 2.12 0.52
C LEU A 279 -49.08 0.70 0.19
N THR A 280 -49.27 -0.18 1.18
CA THR A 280 -49.66 -1.62 1.13
C THR A 280 -48.70 -2.70 0.58
N SER A 281 -48.27 -3.54 1.53
CA SER A 281 -48.03 -4.98 1.40
C SER A 281 -49.27 -5.74 0.89
N PRO A 282 -49.10 -7.00 0.41
CA PRO A 282 -49.48 -8.09 1.30
C PRO A 282 -48.49 -9.27 1.33
N SER A 283 -48.52 -9.94 2.48
CA SER A 283 -48.00 -11.26 2.78
C SER A 283 -48.60 -12.36 1.90
N CYS A 284 -47.80 -13.37 1.54
CA CYS A 284 -48.21 -14.76 1.72
C CYS A 284 -47.04 -15.75 1.65
N THR A 285 -47.15 -16.72 2.55
CA THR A 285 -46.37 -17.93 2.82
C THR A 285 -46.23 -18.87 1.62
N SER A 286 -45.10 -19.59 1.51
CA SER A 286 -45.07 -21.07 1.65
C SER A 286 -43.67 -21.66 1.41
N SER A 287 -43.40 -22.70 2.20
CA SER A 287 -42.32 -23.67 2.16
C SER A 287 -42.08 -24.30 0.78
N ALA A 288 -40.83 -24.63 0.45
CA ALA A 288 -40.40 -25.99 0.08
C ALA A 288 -38.91 -26.05 -0.34
N MET A 289 -38.18 -26.90 0.37
CA MET A 289 -37.22 -27.92 -0.09
C MET A 289 -36.29 -27.66 -1.29
N VAL A 290 -35.01 -27.85 -0.95
CA VAL A 290 -33.82 -28.13 -1.77
C VAL A 290 -34.05 -29.28 -2.78
N PRO A 291 -33.40 -29.23 -3.96
CA PRO A 291 -32.45 -30.29 -4.25
C PRO A 291 -31.07 -29.78 -4.68
N SER A 292 -30.08 -30.50 -4.16
CA SER A 292 -28.69 -30.59 -4.58
C SER A 292 -28.53 -31.04 -6.04
N GLY A 293 -27.58 -30.45 -6.78
CA GLY A 293 -27.20 -30.96 -8.10
C GLY A 293 -26.11 -30.13 -8.79
N SER A 294 -24.86 -30.52 -8.55
CA SER A 294 -23.62 -30.26 -9.30
C SER A 294 -23.69 -29.52 -10.65
N SER A 295 -22.93 -28.42 -10.78
CA SER A 295 -22.30 -28.08 -12.07
C SER A 295 -20.86 -27.62 -11.86
N SER A 296 -19.96 -28.44 -12.39
CA SER A 296 -18.53 -28.22 -12.46
C SER A 296 -18.16 -27.45 -13.73
N SER A 297 -17.06 -26.70 -13.64
CA SER A 297 -16.26 -26.16 -14.74
C SER A 297 -16.77 -24.92 -15.50
N SER A 298 -16.24 -23.75 -15.13
CA SER A 298 -16.12 -22.61 -16.06
C SER A 298 -14.91 -21.70 -15.81
N ALA A 299 -14.17 -21.84 -14.71
CA ALA A 299 -13.09 -20.92 -14.34
C ALA A 299 -11.74 -21.13 -15.07
N ALA A 300 -11.62 -22.12 -15.98
CA ALA A 300 -10.33 -22.52 -16.56
C ALA A 300 -10.04 -21.99 -17.99
N LYS A 301 -10.93 -21.17 -18.60
CA LYS A 301 -10.77 -20.79 -20.02
C LYS A 301 -10.14 -19.42 -20.30
N ASN A 302 -9.83 -18.60 -19.30
CA ASN A 302 -9.28 -17.24 -19.55
C ASN A 302 -7.78 -17.06 -19.27
N ALA A 303 -7.04 -18.14 -18.96
CA ALA A 303 -5.60 -18.07 -18.70
C ALA A 303 -4.70 -18.19 -19.96
N LYS A 304 -5.26 -18.36 -21.17
CA LYS A 304 -4.50 -18.72 -22.38
C LYS A 304 -4.51 -17.66 -23.49
N ARG A 305 -4.57 -16.37 -23.14
CA ARG A 305 -4.43 -15.29 -24.13
C ARG A 305 -3.66 -14.08 -23.58
N ARG A 306 -2.48 -14.35 -23.02
CA ARG A 306 -1.42 -13.35 -22.82
C ARG A 306 -0.21 -13.77 -23.64
N LYS A 307 -0.31 -13.58 -24.95
CA LYS A 307 0.85 -13.44 -25.82
C LYS A 307 0.60 -12.18 -26.65
N ASP A 308 1.57 -11.29 -26.60
CA ASP A 308 1.79 -10.18 -27.52
C ASP A 308 0.98 -8.89 -27.30
N SER A 309 1.35 -8.14 -26.25
CA SER A 309 1.45 -6.67 -26.30
C SER A 309 2.22 -6.12 -25.09
N THR A 310 3.45 -6.60 -24.87
CA THR A 310 4.39 -5.94 -23.97
C THR A 310 5.21 -4.94 -24.79
N ALA A 311 4.73 -3.70 -24.89
CA ALA A 311 5.67 -2.60 -25.04
C ALA A 311 6.60 -2.68 -23.82
N SER A 312 7.87 -3.05 -24.02
CA SER A 312 8.85 -3.06 -22.94
C SER A 312 8.92 -1.65 -22.39
N ALA A 313 8.48 -1.43 -21.15
CA ALA A 313 8.62 -0.10 -20.58
C ALA A 313 10.12 0.24 -20.54
N GLU A 314 10.41 1.49 -20.84
CA GLU A 314 11.76 1.99 -20.92
C GLU A 314 12.54 1.67 -19.63
N PRO A 315 13.82 1.26 -19.71
CA PRO A 315 14.63 0.89 -18.54
C PRO A 315 14.72 1.99 -17.46
N TRP A 316 14.46 3.24 -17.84
CA TRP A 316 14.54 4.43 -16.98
C TRP A 316 13.21 4.81 -16.32
N ALA A 317 12.11 4.10 -16.59
CA ALA A 317 10.82 4.40 -15.99
C ALA A 317 10.88 4.28 -14.45
N PRO A 318 10.10 5.10 -13.70
CA PRO A 318 9.90 4.90 -12.28
C PRO A 318 9.42 3.47 -11.99
N LYS A 319 10.03 2.83 -11.01
CA LYS A 319 9.76 1.43 -10.67
C LYS A 319 9.87 1.20 -9.18
N LEU A 320 8.85 0.58 -8.59
CA LEU A 320 8.81 0.23 -7.18
C LEU A 320 9.56 -1.08 -6.94
N PHE A 321 10.47 -1.09 -5.97
CA PHE A 321 11.10 -2.30 -5.46
C PHE A 321 10.58 -2.54 -4.04
N ILE A 322 9.89 -3.66 -3.82
CA ILE A 322 9.28 -4.01 -2.53
C ILE A 322 9.93 -5.29 -2.02
N ASN A 323 10.60 -5.20 -0.88
CA ASN A 323 11.43 -6.26 -0.34
C ASN A 323 10.91 -6.68 1.04
N PHE A 324 10.13 -7.76 1.08
CA PHE A 324 9.65 -8.30 2.36
C PHE A 324 10.79 -9.01 3.08
N CYS A 325 11.13 -8.53 4.27
CA CYS A 325 12.01 -9.19 5.23
C CYS A 325 11.24 -10.06 6.22
N SER A 326 9.91 -10.16 6.08
CA SER A 326 9.06 -11.05 6.85
C SER A 326 9.10 -12.48 6.31
N GLY A 327 8.72 -13.43 7.16
CA GLY A 327 8.58 -14.84 6.83
C GLY A 327 8.10 -15.64 8.03
N ALA A 328 7.40 -16.73 7.77
CA ALA A 328 6.90 -17.59 8.84
C ALA A 328 6.64 -19.03 8.38
N SER A 329 6.56 -19.92 9.37
CA SER A 329 5.91 -21.21 9.30
C SER A 329 4.69 -21.20 10.21
N VAL A 330 3.56 -21.72 9.73
CA VAL A 330 2.35 -21.84 10.56
C VAL A 330 2.54 -22.88 11.67
N PHE A 331 3.25 -23.98 11.36
CA PHE A 331 3.32 -25.16 12.22
C PHE A 331 4.58 -25.21 13.09
N SER A 332 5.66 -24.55 12.68
CA SER A 332 6.91 -24.57 13.45
C SER A 332 7.07 -23.28 14.26
N LYS A 333 6.92 -23.40 15.60
CA LYS A 333 7.09 -22.29 16.55
C LYS A 333 8.46 -21.62 16.42
N GLN A 334 9.49 -22.38 16.06
CA GLN A 334 10.84 -21.88 15.82
C GLN A 334 10.89 -20.86 14.68
N PHE A 335 9.98 -20.98 13.70
CA PHE A 335 9.86 -20.10 12.55
C PHE A 335 8.58 -19.27 12.58
N TRP A 336 8.06 -18.93 13.75
CA TRP A 336 7.06 -17.88 13.88
C TRP A 336 7.66 -16.50 13.60
N PRO A 337 6.83 -15.48 13.22
CA PRO A 337 7.32 -14.18 12.73
C PRO A 337 8.43 -13.56 13.59
N SER A 338 8.21 -13.49 14.92
CA SER A 338 9.18 -12.88 15.84
C SER A 338 10.52 -13.61 15.92
N ASN A 339 10.53 -14.94 15.69
CA ASN A 339 11.74 -15.73 15.70
C ASN A 339 12.48 -15.63 14.35
N VAL A 340 11.75 -15.69 13.22
CA VAL A 340 12.34 -15.49 11.89
C VAL A 340 13.01 -14.12 11.80
N GLU A 341 12.34 -13.08 12.27
CA GLU A 341 12.87 -11.73 12.31
C GLU A 341 14.17 -11.63 13.13
N LYS A 342 14.22 -12.18 14.36
CA LYS A 342 15.47 -12.25 15.16
C LYS A 342 16.58 -13.01 14.44
N MET A 343 16.26 -14.09 13.74
CA MET A 343 17.25 -14.87 13.01
C MET A 343 17.76 -14.12 11.78
N LEU A 344 16.90 -13.42 11.03
CA LEU A 344 17.28 -12.59 9.88
C LEU A 344 18.22 -11.45 10.27
N ARG A 345 18.07 -10.85 11.46
CA ARG A 345 19.00 -9.82 11.97
C ARG A 345 20.45 -10.31 12.03
N LYS A 346 20.69 -11.59 12.30
CA LYS A 346 22.04 -12.18 12.31
C LYS A 346 22.72 -12.16 10.94
N HIS A 347 21.98 -11.95 9.86
CA HIS A 347 22.52 -11.83 8.52
C HIS A 347 22.99 -10.42 8.13
N ASN A 348 22.94 -9.45 9.05
CA ASN A 348 23.42 -8.08 8.85
C ASN A 348 22.80 -7.39 7.62
N LEU A 349 21.48 -7.49 7.47
CA LEU A 349 20.75 -6.93 6.32
C LEU A 349 20.95 -5.42 6.19
N ASP A 350 21.13 -4.76 7.34
CA ASP A 350 21.36 -3.32 7.47
C ASP A 350 22.70 -2.86 6.87
N LYS A 351 23.66 -3.76 6.65
CA LYS A 351 24.90 -3.46 5.91
C LYS A 351 24.68 -3.30 4.41
N HIS A 352 23.52 -3.72 3.90
CA HIS A 352 23.14 -3.60 2.50
C HIS A 352 22.16 -2.45 2.25
N TYR A 353 21.77 -1.71 3.29
CA TYR A 353 21.02 -0.47 3.10
C TYR A 353 21.90 0.55 2.38
N GLY A 354 21.33 1.20 1.39
CA GLY A 354 21.95 2.32 0.71
C GLY A 354 20.90 3.09 -0.07
N LYS A 355 21.29 4.24 -0.62
CA LYS A 355 20.36 5.16 -1.28
C LYS A 355 19.61 4.48 -2.43
N GLY A 356 18.28 4.51 -2.37
CA GLY A 356 17.44 3.87 -3.37
C GLY A 356 17.46 2.34 -3.31
N CYS A 357 17.57 1.72 -2.14
CA CYS A 357 17.44 0.26 -2.00
C CYS A 357 15.97 -0.22 -1.98
N GLY A 358 15.02 0.67 -2.30
CA GLY A 358 13.60 0.41 -2.39
C GLY A 358 12.89 0.41 -1.03
N ILE A 359 11.68 -0.13 -1.03
CA ILE A 359 10.87 -0.33 0.17
C ILE A 359 11.34 -1.61 0.86
N VAL A 360 11.75 -1.51 2.12
CA VAL A 360 12.14 -2.67 2.94
C VAL A 360 11.07 -2.89 4.01
N VAL A 361 10.36 -4.00 3.91
CA VAL A 361 9.19 -4.30 4.76
C VAL A 361 9.59 -5.24 5.89
N LEU A 362 9.52 -4.76 7.13
CA LEU A 362 9.99 -5.45 8.33
C LEU A 362 8.83 -6.02 9.16
N ASP A 363 9.04 -7.18 9.79
CA ASP A 363 8.30 -7.57 11.00
C ASP A 363 9.01 -6.95 12.22
N PHE A 364 8.27 -6.68 13.30
CA PHE A 364 8.75 -6.10 14.57
C PHE A 364 9.73 -4.93 14.34
N ALA A 365 9.31 -3.96 13.54
CA ALA A 365 10.15 -2.83 13.16
C ALA A 365 10.64 -2.02 14.37
N GLU A 366 9.87 -2.05 15.46
CA GLU A 366 10.19 -1.39 16.73
C GLU A 366 11.36 -2.03 17.50
N ARG A 367 11.78 -3.26 17.14
CA ARG A 367 12.84 -3.95 17.88
C ARG A 367 14.18 -3.23 17.76
N ASP A 368 14.87 -3.19 18.90
CA ASP A 368 16.13 -2.49 19.12
C ASP A 368 15.97 -0.98 18.92
N ASP A 369 14.88 -0.44 19.47
CA ASP A 369 14.55 0.98 19.44
C ASP A 369 14.57 1.57 18.02
N TRP A 370 13.84 0.90 17.12
CA TRP A 370 13.69 1.31 15.72
C TRP A 370 14.99 1.46 14.92
N LYS A 371 16.12 0.91 15.41
CA LYS A 371 17.46 1.07 14.80
C LYS A 371 17.51 0.74 13.31
N LEU A 372 16.81 -0.30 12.86
CA LEU A 372 16.79 -0.66 11.44
C LEU A 372 16.00 0.35 10.60
N VAL A 373 14.89 0.87 11.13
CA VAL A 373 14.09 1.90 10.49
C VAL A 373 14.89 3.19 10.38
N ASP A 374 15.50 3.62 11.48
CA ASP A 374 16.36 4.81 11.55
C ASP A 374 17.51 4.73 10.54
N LYS A 375 18.26 3.62 10.55
CA LYS A 375 19.35 3.42 9.61
C LYS A 375 18.87 3.47 8.16
N LEU A 376 17.71 2.87 7.87
CA LEU A 376 17.21 2.74 6.50
C LEU A 376 16.76 4.07 5.90
N PHE A 377 16.00 4.92 6.60
CA PHE A 377 15.62 6.19 5.98
C PHE A 377 16.81 7.16 5.89
N ARG A 378 17.79 7.05 6.79
CA ARG A 378 18.97 7.93 6.80
C ARG A 378 19.88 7.76 5.59
N VAL A 379 19.90 6.58 4.95
CA VAL A 379 20.71 6.38 3.72
C VAL A 379 20.24 7.22 2.53
N ASN A 380 19.08 7.90 2.63
CA ASN A 380 18.65 8.85 1.60
C ASN A 380 19.48 10.15 1.62
N PHE A 381 20.12 10.46 2.75
CA PHE A 381 20.88 11.70 3.03
C PHE A 381 22.40 11.49 3.05
N THR A 382 22.85 10.27 2.75
CA THR A 382 24.24 9.89 2.51
C THR A 382 24.44 9.69 1.02
#